data_AF-A0A1V6DAI5-F1
#
_entry.id   AF-A0A1V6DAI5-F1
#
_cell.length_a   1.000
_cell.length_b   1.000
_cell.length_c   1.000
_cell.angle_alpha   90.00
_cell.angle_beta   90.00
_cell.angle_gamma   90.00
#
_symmetry.space_group_name_H-M   'P 1'
#
loop_
_entity.id
_entity.type
_entity.pdbx_description
1 polymer ?
#
loop_
_entity_poly.entity_id
_entity_poly.type
_entity_poly.pdbx_seq_one_letter_code
_entity_poly.pdbx_strand_id
1 'polypeptide(L)'
;MWPFRPRSASSRGAAPDGGPPGDQAGQRGRHGEQLARSFLRQLGLKVLAANYRCPAGEVDLIALDASTHKTLDCDTLVFVEVKTRSPGQLTSPESAVDDAKRNQMRKVARYYQSARSAHDLAVRFDVIAIVLDPAGQAEIKHIPGAF
;
A
#
# COMPACT_ATOMS: atom_id res chain seq x y z
N MET A 1 -8.82 -52.67 47.56
CA MET A 1 -7.46 -53.25 47.48
C MET A 1 -7.09 -53.34 46.00
N TRP A 2 -5.91 -52.87 45.60
CA TRP A 2 -5.56 -52.57 44.19
C TRP A 2 -4.82 -53.71 43.49
N PRO A 3 -5.18 -54.01 42.23
CA PRO A 3 -4.21 -54.25 41.15
C PRO A 3 -4.59 -53.49 39.84
N PHE A 4 -3.69 -52.99 38.98
CA PHE A 4 -2.22 -52.94 39.02
C PHE A 4 -1.64 -51.68 38.30
N ARG A 5 -0.87 -51.84 37.21
CA ARG A 5 -0.20 -50.82 36.35
C ARG A 5 -0.02 -51.42 34.94
N PRO A 6 0.52 -50.71 33.92
CA PRO A 6 0.46 -49.28 33.52
C PRO A 6 0.11 -49.11 32.01
N ARG A 7 0.07 -47.88 31.48
CA ARG A 7 0.42 -47.64 30.06
C ARG A 7 0.91 -46.21 29.79
N SER A 8 2.03 -46.11 29.07
CA SER A 8 2.56 -44.88 28.49
C SER A 8 1.93 -44.59 27.12
N ALA A 9 1.74 -43.31 26.77
CA ALA A 9 1.52 -42.89 25.40
C ALA A 9 1.94 -41.42 25.18
N SER A 10 2.96 -41.26 24.34
CA SER A 10 3.35 -40.09 23.54
C SER A 10 3.06 -38.66 24.03
N SER A 11 4.17 -37.91 24.15
CA SER A 11 4.23 -36.52 23.76
C SER A 11 3.57 -36.30 22.39
N ARG A 12 2.50 -35.49 22.35
CA ARG A 12 2.14 -34.75 21.13
C ARG A 12 2.60 -33.32 21.33
N GLY A 13 3.51 -32.87 20.48
CA GLY A 13 3.96 -31.48 20.50
C GLY A 13 2.78 -30.55 20.26
N ALA A 14 2.74 -29.44 20.99
CA ALA A 14 1.85 -28.34 20.65
C ALA A 14 2.20 -27.86 19.23
N ALA A 15 1.18 -27.71 18.38
CA ALA A 15 1.35 -26.93 17.16
C ALA A 15 1.66 -25.47 17.57
N PRO A 16 2.47 -24.72 16.80
CA PRO A 16 2.70 -23.32 17.09
C PRO A 16 1.38 -22.56 16.98
N ASP A 17 1.01 -21.84 18.05
CA ASP A 17 -0.19 -21.03 18.07
C ASP A 17 -0.17 -20.00 16.92
N GLY A 18 -1.16 -20.11 16.04
CA GLY A 18 -1.42 -19.10 15.03
C GLY A 18 -1.88 -17.82 15.73
N GLY A 19 -0.95 -16.88 15.94
CA GLY A 19 -1.24 -15.56 16.51
C GLY A 19 -2.38 -14.84 15.76
N PRO A 20 -3.10 -13.93 16.44
CA PRO A 20 -4.39 -13.42 15.97
C PRO A 20 -4.30 -12.82 14.55
N PRO A 21 -5.27 -13.12 13.66
CA PRO A 21 -5.17 -12.79 12.23
C PRO A 21 -5.12 -11.29 11.89
N GLY A 22 -5.29 -10.38 12.86
CA GLY A 22 -5.18 -8.94 12.67
C GLY A 22 -3.75 -8.44 12.45
N ASP A 23 -2.76 -9.01 13.14
CA ASP A 23 -1.40 -8.46 13.16
C ASP A 23 -0.66 -8.69 11.84
N GLN A 24 -0.84 -9.85 11.21
CA GLN A 24 -0.18 -10.18 9.95
C GLN A 24 -0.66 -9.30 8.79
N ALA A 25 -1.95 -8.94 8.76
CA ALA A 25 -2.50 -8.05 7.73
C ALA A 25 -1.95 -6.62 7.87
N GLY A 26 -1.89 -6.10 9.09
CA GLY A 26 -1.30 -4.78 9.38
C GLY A 26 0.19 -4.70 9.07
N GLN A 27 0.95 -5.75 9.40
CA GLN A 27 2.39 -5.84 9.08
C GLN A 27 2.63 -5.90 7.56
N ARG A 28 1.85 -6.71 6.82
CA ARG A 28 1.92 -6.76 5.35
C ARG A 28 1.60 -5.41 4.71
N GLY A 29 0.60 -4.68 5.21
CA GLY A 29 0.27 -3.33 4.75
C GLY A 29 1.44 -2.34 4.92
N ARG A 30 2.04 -2.28 6.10
CA ARG A 30 3.22 -1.43 6.37
C ARG A 30 4.42 -1.79 5.50
N HIS A 31 4.67 -3.08 5.30
CA HIS A 31 5.77 -3.54 4.44
C HIS A 31 5.54 -3.16 2.97
N GLY A 32 4.31 -3.34 2.46
CA GLY A 32 3.92 -2.89 1.13
C GLY A 32 4.11 -1.38 0.93
N GLU A 33 3.69 -0.56 1.90
CA GLU A 33 3.94 0.89 1.83
C GLU A 33 5.44 1.23 1.78
N GLN A 34 6.28 0.55 2.58
CA GLN A 34 7.74 0.75 2.56
C GLN A 34 8.35 0.37 1.21
N LEU A 35 7.90 -0.73 0.59
CA LEU A 35 8.29 -1.14 -0.75
C LEU A 35 7.85 -0.12 -1.81
N ALA A 36 6.59 0.33 -1.78
CA ALA A 36 6.06 1.36 -2.68
C ALA A 36 6.87 2.68 -2.59
N ARG A 37 7.23 3.11 -1.37
CA ARG A 37 8.07 4.31 -1.14
C ARG A 37 9.47 4.16 -1.72
N SER A 38 10.03 2.95 -1.63
CA SER A 38 11.36 2.64 -2.17
C SER A 38 11.34 2.59 -3.70
N PHE A 39 10.30 1.97 -4.26
CA PHE A 39 10.06 1.90 -5.70
C PHE A 39 9.85 3.28 -6.34
N LEU A 40 9.01 4.14 -5.76
CA LEU A 40 8.82 5.52 -6.24
C LEU A 40 10.14 6.31 -6.27
N ARG A 41 10.99 6.15 -5.24
CA ARG A 41 12.32 6.78 -5.20
C ARG A 41 13.27 6.24 -6.27
N GLN A 42 13.19 4.94 -6.59
CA GLN A 42 13.95 4.33 -7.70
C GLN A 42 13.50 4.87 -9.07
N LEU A 43 12.21 5.20 -9.23
CA LEU A 43 11.70 5.93 -10.39
C LEU A 43 12.06 7.43 -10.40
N GLY A 44 12.80 7.93 -9.40
CA GLY A 44 13.20 9.34 -9.28
C GLY A 44 12.15 10.25 -8.64
N LEU A 45 11.01 9.73 -8.18
CA LEU A 45 9.95 10.52 -7.56
C LEU A 45 10.29 10.85 -6.09
N LYS A 46 10.11 12.11 -5.71
CA LYS A 46 10.35 12.61 -4.35
C LYS A 46 9.11 12.38 -3.48
N VAL A 47 9.11 11.34 -2.66
CA VAL A 47 8.03 11.09 -1.67
C VAL A 47 7.96 12.26 -0.68
N LEU A 48 6.84 12.98 -0.67
CA LEU A 48 6.56 14.16 0.17
C LEU A 48 5.84 13.80 1.47
N ALA A 49 4.93 12.81 1.43
CA ALA A 49 4.16 12.35 2.58
C ALA A 49 3.78 10.88 2.44
N ALA A 50 3.42 10.26 3.56
CA ALA A 50 2.89 8.91 3.63
C ALA A 50 1.87 8.81 4.78
N ASN A 51 0.90 7.90 4.67
CA ASN A 51 -0.29 7.84 5.54
C ASN A 51 -0.94 9.23 5.70
N TYR A 52 -1.05 9.99 4.61
CA TYR A 52 -1.52 11.37 4.70
C TYR A 52 -3.03 11.38 5.00
N ARG A 53 -3.40 12.06 6.09
CA ARG A 53 -4.78 12.18 6.58
C ARG A 53 -5.16 13.65 6.65
N CYS A 54 -6.36 13.97 6.21
CA CYS A 54 -6.95 15.31 6.26
C CYS A 54 -8.47 15.21 6.44
N PRO A 55 -9.20 16.32 6.67
CA PRO A 55 -10.66 16.30 6.79
C PRO A 55 -11.41 15.75 5.55
N ALA A 56 -10.76 15.76 4.38
CA ALA A 56 -11.30 15.20 3.14
C ALA A 56 -11.10 13.68 2.97
N GLY A 57 -10.35 13.03 3.88
CA GLY A 57 -10.01 11.61 3.83
C GLY A 57 -8.50 11.35 3.88
N GLU A 58 -8.09 10.19 3.39
CA GLU A 58 -6.71 9.70 3.42
C GLU A 58 -6.19 9.28 2.04
N VAL A 59 -4.86 9.22 1.93
CA VAL A 59 -4.11 8.64 0.80
C VAL A 59 -2.81 8.03 1.32
N ASP A 60 -2.40 6.90 0.76
CA ASP A 60 -1.25 6.15 1.29
C ASP A 60 0.06 6.90 1.08
N LEU A 61 0.30 7.44 -0.12
CA LEU A 61 1.50 8.22 -0.44
C LEU A 61 1.18 9.49 -1.25
N ILE A 62 1.99 10.52 -1.04
CA ILE A 62 2.06 11.71 -1.91
C ILE A 62 3.51 11.88 -2.31
N ALA A 63 3.77 12.01 -3.61
CA ALA A 63 5.09 12.24 -4.18
C ALA A 63 5.08 13.42 -5.17
N LEU A 64 6.26 13.91 -5.50
CA LEU A 64 6.50 14.89 -6.56
C LEU A 64 7.28 14.22 -7.69
N ASP A 65 6.76 14.35 -8.90
CA ASP A 65 7.38 13.94 -10.16
C ASP A 65 7.80 15.19 -10.92
N ALA A 66 9.08 15.57 -10.78
CA ALA A 66 9.66 16.72 -11.46
C ALA A 66 10.08 16.39 -12.92
N SER A 67 9.95 15.13 -13.37
CA SER A 67 10.27 14.77 -14.76
C SER A 67 9.25 15.36 -15.74
N THR A 68 8.01 15.57 -15.28
CA THR A 68 6.91 16.14 -16.08
C THR A 68 7.11 17.62 -16.41
N HIS A 69 8.01 18.33 -15.73
CA HIS A 69 8.26 19.75 -15.98
C HIS A 69 8.60 20.01 -17.46
N LYS A 70 9.35 19.09 -18.08
CA LYS A 70 9.75 19.17 -19.49
C LYS A 70 8.62 18.96 -20.49
N THR A 71 7.47 18.45 -20.05
CA THR A 71 6.32 18.12 -20.92
C THR A 71 5.04 18.88 -20.58
N LEU A 72 4.92 19.38 -19.34
CA LEU A 72 3.74 20.08 -18.82
C LEU A 72 4.03 21.52 -18.33
N ASP A 73 5.28 21.99 -18.42
CA ASP A 73 5.75 23.28 -17.87
C ASP A 73 5.55 23.41 -16.34
N CYS A 74 5.34 22.28 -15.66
CA CYS A 74 5.12 22.17 -14.22
C CYS A 74 5.46 20.76 -13.69
N ASP A 75 5.83 20.68 -12.40
CA ASP A 75 5.99 19.41 -11.69
C ASP A 75 4.62 18.78 -11.38
N THR A 76 4.56 17.46 -11.25
CA THR A 76 3.32 16.74 -10.94
C THR A 76 3.30 16.24 -9.49
N LEU A 77 2.25 16.60 -8.74
CA LEU A 77 1.88 15.92 -7.50
C LEU A 77 1.20 14.59 -7.81
N VAL A 78 1.81 13.51 -7.33
CA VAL A 78 1.36 12.14 -7.54
C VAL A 78 0.76 11.60 -6.24
N PHE A 79 -0.53 11.29 -6.27
CA PHE A 79 -1.30 10.73 -5.15
C PHE A 79 -1.48 9.22 -5.37
N VAL A 80 -0.92 8.40 -4.49
CA VAL A 80 -0.81 6.95 -4.70
C VAL A 80 -1.61 6.16 -3.67
N GLU A 81 -2.42 5.23 -4.15
CA GLU A 81 -3.01 4.14 -3.35
C GLU A 81 -2.11 2.89 -3.45
N VAL A 82 -1.77 2.28 -2.33
CA VAL A 82 -0.91 1.09 -2.25
C VAL A 82 -1.74 -0.14 -1.85
N LYS A 83 -1.83 -1.11 -2.76
CA LYS A 83 -2.62 -2.33 -2.55
C LYS A 83 -1.74 -3.57 -2.46
N THR A 84 -1.44 -3.96 -1.22
CA THR A 84 -0.81 -5.26 -0.93
C THR A 84 -1.81 -6.39 -1.13
N ARG A 85 -1.40 -7.49 -1.77
CA ARG A 85 -2.22 -8.66 -2.10
C ARG A 85 -1.46 -9.96 -1.87
N SER A 86 -2.21 -11.04 -1.68
CA SER A 86 -1.67 -12.40 -1.68
C SER A 86 -1.36 -12.86 -3.12
N PRO A 87 -0.47 -13.85 -3.31
CA PRO A 87 -0.19 -14.44 -4.61
C PRO A 87 -1.47 -14.93 -5.32
N GLY A 88 -1.52 -14.75 -6.64
CA GLY A 88 -2.68 -15.12 -7.46
C GLY A 88 -3.83 -14.09 -7.51
N GLN A 89 -3.68 -12.91 -6.90
CA GLN A 89 -4.74 -11.87 -6.87
C GLN A 89 -4.41 -10.57 -7.63
N LEU A 90 -3.67 -10.62 -8.75
CA LEU A 90 -3.57 -9.46 -9.66
C LEU A 90 -4.89 -9.26 -10.42
N THR A 91 -5.76 -8.38 -9.91
CA THR A 91 -6.96 -7.91 -10.62
C THR A 91 -6.61 -6.90 -11.71
N SER A 92 -7.55 -6.65 -12.63
CA SER A 92 -7.44 -5.60 -13.66
C SER A 92 -7.14 -4.22 -13.04
N PRO A 93 -6.36 -3.32 -13.70
CA PRO A 93 -6.09 -1.96 -13.22
C PRO A 93 -7.35 -1.19 -12.81
N GLU A 94 -8.43 -1.32 -13.57
CA GLU A 94 -9.70 -0.62 -13.35
C GLU A 94 -10.57 -1.22 -12.23
N SER A 95 -10.21 -2.40 -11.72
CA SER A 95 -10.79 -2.96 -10.47
C SER A 95 -10.08 -2.45 -9.21
N ALA A 96 -8.99 -1.68 -9.34
CA ALA A 96 -8.11 -1.39 -8.22
C ALA A 96 -8.59 -0.25 -7.32
N VAL A 97 -9.47 0.66 -7.77
CA VAL A 97 -9.99 1.78 -6.97
C VAL A 97 -11.45 2.06 -7.33
N ASP A 98 -12.37 1.91 -6.37
CA ASP A 98 -13.79 2.22 -6.56
C ASP A 98 -14.07 3.74 -6.62
N ASP A 99 -15.25 4.11 -7.12
CA ASP A 99 -15.64 5.51 -7.32
C ASP A 99 -15.65 6.33 -6.03
N ALA A 100 -15.93 5.72 -4.88
CA ALA A 100 -15.90 6.42 -3.60
C ALA A 100 -14.45 6.79 -3.23
N LYS A 101 -13.51 5.86 -3.34
CA LYS A 101 -12.07 6.12 -3.13
C LYS A 101 -11.50 7.06 -4.19
N ARG A 102 -11.87 6.94 -5.47
CA ARG A 102 -11.48 7.89 -6.53
C ARG A 102 -11.91 9.32 -6.19
N ASN A 103 -13.16 9.50 -5.75
CA ASN A 103 -13.69 10.80 -5.36
C ASN A 103 -13.10 11.31 -4.03
N GLN A 104 -12.77 10.44 -3.07
CA GLN A 104 -12.02 10.80 -1.87
C GLN A 104 -10.63 11.35 -2.24
N MET A 105 -9.84 10.60 -3.03
CA MET A 105 -8.49 11.00 -3.42
C MET A 105 -8.47 12.35 -4.14
N ARG A 106 -9.46 12.62 -5.02
CA ARG A 106 -9.64 13.95 -5.65
C ARG A 106 -9.93 15.07 -4.64
N LYS A 107 -10.66 14.80 -3.55
CA LYS A 107 -10.87 15.80 -2.47
C LYS A 107 -9.61 15.99 -1.63
N VAL A 108 -8.91 14.91 -1.29
CA VAL A 108 -7.61 14.95 -0.58
C VAL A 108 -6.58 15.75 -1.38
N ALA A 109 -6.50 15.55 -2.70
CA ALA A 109 -5.58 16.29 -3.56
C ALA A 109 -5.88 17.79 -3.63
N ARG A 110 -7.15 18.19 -3.68
CA ARG A 110 -7.54 19.61 -3.59
C ARG A 110 -7.16 20.21 -2.24
N TYR A 111 -7.45 19.50 -1.14
CA TYR A 111 -7.08 19.93 0.20
C TYR A 111 -5.56 20.10 0.35
N TYR A 112 -4.77 19.14 -0.16
CA TYR A 112 -3.31 19.20 -0.09
C TYR A 112 -2.73 20.38 -0.86
N GLN A 113 -3.21 20.63 -2.10
CA GLN A 113 -2.78 21.79 -2.90
C GLN A 113 -3.07 23.10 -2.17
N SER A 114 -4.30 23.29 -1.67
CA SER A 114 -4.66 24.51 -0.92
C SER A 114 -3.86 24.67 0.38
N ALA A 115 -3.61 23.59 1.12
CA ALA A 115 -2.82 23.61 2.34
C ALA A 115 -1.30 23.82 2.10
N ARG A 116 -0.84 23.79 0.84
CA ARG A 116 0.56 23.97 0.44
C ARG A 116 0.77 25.08 -0.60
N SER A 117 -0.27 25.81 -0.96
CA SER A 117 -0.29 26.80 -2.04
C SER A 117 0.21 26.26 -3.40
N ALA A 118 0.08 24.94 -3.63
CA ALA A 118 0.68 24.21 -4.75
C ALA A 118 -0.32 24.02 -5.90
N HIS A 119 -0.99 25.11 -6.30
CA HIS A 119 -2.04 25.12 -7.34
C HIS A 119 -1.50 25.20 -8.78
N ASP A 120 -0.21 25.49 -8.90
CA ASP A 120 0.62 25.49 -10.09
C ASP A 120 1.09 24.09 -10.52
N LEU A 121 0.97 23.10 -9.64
CA LEU A 121 1.41 21.73 -9.90
C LEU A 121 0.30 20.90 -10.54
N ALA A 122 0.67 20.11 -11.56
CA ALA A 122 -0.23 19.11 -12.13
C ALA A 122 -0.57 18.03 -11.08
N VAL A 123 -1.69 17.32 -11.26
CA VAL A 123 -2.11 16.24 -10.35
C VAL A 123 -2.29 14.94 -11.11
N ARG A 124 -1.70 13.86 -10.60
CA ARG A 124 -1.85 12.49 -11.11
C ARG A 124 -2.25 11.55 -9.99
N PHE A 125 -3.16 10.62 -10.27
CA PHE A 125 -3.57 9.57 -9.34
C PHE A 125 -3.00 8.23 -9.81
N ASP A 126 -2.17 7.61 -9.00
CA ASP A 126 -1.47 6.36 -9.32
C ASP A 126 -1.94 5.23 -8.40
N VAL A 127 -1.77 3.99 -8.86
CA VAL A 127 -1.94 2.80 -8.01
C VAL A 127 -0.64 2.00 -8.04
N ILE A 128 -0.20 1.54 -6.86
CA ILE A 128 0.87 0.55 -6.76
C ILE A 128 0.27 -0.73 -6.14
N ALA A 129 0.19 -1.78 -6.94
CA ALA A 129 -0.15 -3.12 -6.47
C ALA A 129 1.14 -3.87 -6.10
N ILE A 130 1.13 -4.55 -4.95
CA ILE A 130 2.27 -5.32 -4.45
C ILE A 130 1.79 -6.71 -4.08
N VAL A 131 2.40 -7.73 -4.68
CA VAL A 131 2.22 -9.12 -4.29
C VAL A 131 3.44 -9.57 -3.52
N LEU A 132 3.22 -10.06 -2.30
CA LEU A 132 4.26 -10.66 -1.47
C LEU A 132 4.10 -12.18 -1.52
N ASP A 133 5.12 -12.88 -1.98
CA ASP A 133 5.15 -14.35 -1.92
C ASP A 133 5.51 -14.85 -0.50
N PRO A 134 5.34 -16.15 -0.19
CA PRO A 134 5.70 -16.71 1.10
C PRO A 134 7.22 -16.73 1.40
N ALA A 135 8.07 -16.53 0.39
CA ALA A 135 9.52 -16.43 0.52
C ALA A 135 10.01 -14.99 0.76
N GLY A 136 9.10 -14.00 0.73
CA GLY A 136 9.40 -12.59 0.92
C GLY A 136 9.80 -11.84 -0.35
N GLN A 137 9.65 -12.45 -1.54
CA GLN A 137 9.81 -11.76 -2.81
C GLN A 137 8.60 -10.87 -3.10
N ALA A 138 8.85 -9.67 -3.61
CA ALA A 138 7.83 -8.67 -3.91
C ALA A 138 7.73 -8.43 -5.42
N GLU A 139 6.58 -8.74 -6.01
CA GLU A 139 6.21 -8.26 -7.33
C GLU A 139 5.51 -6.90 -7.17
N ILE A 140 6.04 -5.85 -7.82
CA ILE A 140 5.51 -4.50 -7.75
C ILE A 140 5.00 -4.08 -9.13
N LYS A 141 3.71 -3.75 -9.22
CA LYS A 141 3.08 -3.21 -10.43
C LYS A 141 2.60 -1.79 -10.16
N HIS A 142 3.19 -0.83 -10.85
CA HIS A 142 2.78 0.58 -10.83
C HIS A 142 1.90 0.90 -12.03
N ILE A 143 0.80 1.60 -11.77
CA ILE A 143 -0.19 2.05 -12.76
C ILE A 143 -0.24 3.58 -12.65
N PRO A 144 0.53 4.31 -13.48
CA PRO A 144 0.46 5.77 -13.53
C PRO A 144 -0.87 6.25 -14.12
N GLY A 145 -1.45 7.31 -13.56
CA GLY A 145 -2.67 7.93 -14.12
C GLY A 145 -3.88 6.99 -14.18
N ALA A 146 -4.12 6.26 -13.10
CA ALA A 146 -5.15 5.22 -13.02
C ALA A 146 -6.59 5.74 -13.14
N PHE A 147 -6.86 7.03 -12.86
CA PHE A 147 -8.17 7.70 -12.97
C PHE A 147 -8.11 9.23 -12.82
#